data_AF-A0A974BYY3-F1
#
_entry.id   AF-A0A974BYY3-F1
#
_cell.length_a   1.000
_cell.length_b   1.000
_cell.length_c   1.000
_cell.angle_alpha   90.00
_cell.angle_beta   90.00
_cell.angle_gamma   90.00
#
_symmetry.space_group_name_H-M   'P 1'
#
loop_
_entity.id
_entity.type
_entity.pdbx_description
1 polymer ?
#
loop_
_entity_poly.entity_id
_entity_poly.type
_entity_poly.pdbx_seq_one_letter_code
_entity_poly.pdbx_strand_id
1 'polypeptide(L)'
;MDTQMHCDSFLSEDESKIAEDAKQRTQRILTDALNKRSCILVEEPENIAQPYKGHCPILSVRLVQDLLEELHKVTFRHREMHVTEDWIAYVYPASSKKIIYLCPKFWSQCQYLQKNSCPGTLLHEVSHFLGYEHRLDKPHEGGSHNLVLQQKLCPLTNYTLELAFSVYMNHSQPYTDGQYHCCGERDRDSVCEKSQMSREIRQATKRPLVKKTRRKVM
;
A
#
# COMPACT_ATOMS: atom_id res chain seq x y z
N MET A 1 33.81 27.26 12.93
CA MET A 1 32.87 26.14 13.07
C MET A 1 31.74 26.42 12.12
N ASP A 2 31.94 26.03 10.86
CA ASP A 2 30.96 26.28 9.80
C ASP A 2 29.79 25.34 9.98
N THR A 3 28.61 25.93 10.16
CA THR A 3 27.34 25.21 10.25
C THR A 3 27.02 24.72 8.85
N GLN A 4 27.24 23.43 8.61
CA GLN A 4 26.98 22.80 7.33
C GLN A 4 25.47 22.83 7.06
N MET A 5 25.11 23.73 6.14
CA MET A 5 23.77 23.94 5.61
C MET A 5 23.25 22.61 5.03
N HIS A 6 22.25 21.99 5.67
CA HIS A 6 21.53 20.86 5.10
C HIS A 6 20.93 21.32 3.77
N CYS A 7 21.54 20.90 2.66
CA CYS A 7 21.06 21.23 1.33
C CYS A 7 19.86 20.31 1.03
N ASP A 8 18.67 20.73 1.42
CA ASP A 8 17.41 20.23 0.86
C ASP A 8 17.41 20.60 -0.64
N SER A 9 18.07 19.80 -1.47
CA SER A 9 18.14 20.10 -2.90
C SER A 9 16.80 19.80 -3.57
N PHE A 10 16.33 20.79 -4.33
CA PHE A 10 15.16 20.66 -5.19
C PHE A 10 15.49 19.66 -6.31
N LEU A 11 14.48 18.90 -6.75
CA LEU A 11 14.60 18.07 -7.93
C LEU A 11 14.85 18.94 -9.17
N SER A 12 15.57 18.39 -10.16
CA SER A 12 15.56 18.97 -11.50
C SER A 12 14.15 18.93 -12.12
N GLU A 13 13.93 19.68 -13.21
CA GLU A 13 12.63 19.70 -13.90
C GLU A 13 12.21 18.31 -14.40
N ASP A 14 13.16 17.57 -14.99
CA ASP A 14 12.92 16.20 -15.49
C ASP A 14 12.61 15.23 -14.35
N GLU A 15 13.34 15.29 -13.24
CA GLU A 15 13.08 14.46 -12.06
C GLU A 15 11.75 14.81 -11.40
N SER A 16 11.41 16.09 -11.32
CA SER A 16 10.11 16.54 -10.83
C SER A 16 8.98 16.00 -11.69
N LYS A 17 9.15 15.97 -13.02
CA LYS A 17 8.17 15.41 -13.94
C LYS A 17 8.00 13.90 -13.75
N ILE A 18 9.10 13.17 -13.58
CA ILE A 18 9.05 11.71 -13.32
C ILE A 18 8.38 11.41 -11.98
N ALA A 19 8.74 12.14 -10.92
CA ALA A 19 8.15 11.97 -9.60
C ALA A 19 6.65 12.27 -9.60
N GLU A 20 6.23 13.34 -10.28
CA GLU A 20 4.82 13.71 -10.38
C GLU A 20 4.02 12.74 -11.27
N ASP A 21 4.59 12.21 -12.37
CA ASP A 21 3.94 11.15 -13.15
C ASP A 21 3.75 9.89 -12.28
N ALA A 22 4.76 9.49 -11.49
CA ALA A 22 4.64 8.38 -10.55
C ALA A 22 3.55 8.62 -9.50
N LYS A 23 3.45 9.85 -8.97
CA LYS A 23 2.37 10.25 -8.04
C LYS A 23 1.00 10.12 -8.70
N GLN A 24 0.82 10.67 -9.89
CA GLN A 24 -0.45 10.61 -10.63
C GLN A 24 -0.86 9.17 -10.97
N ARG A 25 0.09 8.31 -11.36
CA ARG A 25 -0.15 6.87 -11.55
C ARG A 25 -0.64 6.20 -10.28
N THR A 26 0.03 6.49 -9.17
CA THR A 26 -0.34 5.93 -7.86
C THR A 26 -1.73 6.39 -7.41
N GLN A 27 -2.09 7.65 -7.69
CA GLN A 27 -3.44 8.15 -7.46
C GLN A 27 -4.49 7.43 -8.31
N ARG A 28 -4.20 7.16 -9.60
CA ARG A 28 -5.08 6.36 -10.48
C ARG A 28 -5.27 4.95 -9.95
N ILE A 29 -4.20 4.29 -9.50
CA ILE A 29 -4.23 2.96 -8.89
C ILE A 29 -5.12 2.94 -7.64
N LEU A 30 -4.95 3.90 -6.72
CA LEU A 30 -5.77 4.01 -5.52
C LEU A 30 -7.24 4.27 -5.85
N THR A 31 -7.50 5.14 -6.83
CA THR A 31 -8.86 5.46 -7.30
C THR A 31 -9.52 4.24 -7.93
N ASP A 32 -8.80 3.51 -8.77
CA ASP A 32 -9.29 2.26 -9.38
C ASP A 32 -9.58 1.20 -8.31
N ALA A 33 -8.75 1.13 -7.26
CA ALA A 33 -9.01 0.24 -6.14
C ALA A 33 -10.31 0.59 -5.39
N LEU A 34 -10.58 1.88 -5.19
CA LEU A 34 -11.83 2.35 -4.60
C LEU A 34 -13.04 2.09 -5.51
N ASN A 35 -12.89 2.25 -6.83
CA ASN A 35 -13.95 1.92 -7.79
C ASN A 35 -14.29 0.42 -7.77
N LYS A 36 -13.28 -0.42 -7.55
CA LYS A 36 -13.38 -1.89 -7.46
C LYS A 36 -13.58 -2.39 -6.02
N ARG A 37 -13.93 -1.51 -5.07
CA ARG A 37 -13.98 -1.79 -3.62
C ARG A 37 -14.76 -3.05 -3.24
N SER A 38 -15.87 -3.36 -3.94
CA SER A 38 -16.69 -4.54 -3.67
C SER A 38 -15.97 -5.87 -3.93
N CYS A 39 -14.88 -5.84 -4.69
CA CYS A 39 -14.11 -7.03 -5.08
C CYS A 39 -12.82 -7.18 -4.29
N ILE A 40 -12.16 -6.08 -3.92
CA ILE A 40 -10.77 -6.11 -3.44
C ILE A 40 -10.52 -5.37 -2.12
N LEU A 41 -11.52 -4.68 -1.58
CA LEU A 41 -11.46 -4.01 -0.27
C LEU A 41 -12.54 -4.55 0.66
N VAL A 42 -12.44 -4.26 1.95
CA VAL A 42 -13.48 -4.58 2.94
C VAL A 42 -13.85 -3.34 3.75
N GLU A 43 -15.13 -3.11 4.00
CA GLU A 43 -15.57 -1.95 4.79
C GLU A 43 -15.11 -2.06 6.26
N GLU A 44 -15.34 -3.21 6.88
CA GLU A 44 -15.02 -3.49 8.29
C GLU A 44 -14.20 -4.79 8.39
N PRO A 45 -12.87 -4.73 8.12
CA PRO A 45 -12.04 -5.92 8.12
C PRO A 45 -11.96 -6.67 9.47
N GLU A 46 -12.27 -5.99 10.58
CA GLU A 46 -12.37 -6.56 11.92
C GLU A 46 -13.56 -7.51 12.09
N ASN A 47 -14.60 -7.36 11.27
CA ASN A 47 -15.85 -8.15 11.35
C ASN A 47 -15.77 -9.47 10.58
N ILE A 48 -14.58 -9.82 10.08
CA ILE A 48 -14.38 -11.01 9.27
C ILE A 48 -14.19 -12.23 10.16
N ALA A 49 -15.16 -13.14 10.09
CA ALA A 49 -15.30 -14.27 10.99
C ALA A 49 -14.16 -15.31 10.92
N GLN A 50 -13.33 -15.31 9.87
CA GLN A 50 -12.19 -16.22 9.74
C GLN A 50 -10.96 -15.46 9.22
N PRO A 51 -9.77 -15.71 9.81
CA PRO A 51 -8.55 -15.17 9.25
C PRO A 51 -8.32 -15.70 7.83
N TYR A 52 -7.86 -14.82 6.97
CA TYR A 52 -7.53 -15.13 5.58
C TYR A 52 -6.48 -16.23 5.49
N LYS A 53 -6.69 -17.17 4.57
CA LYS A 53 -5.67 -18.18 4.29
C LYS A 53 -4.51 -17.48 3.58
N GLY A 54 -3.30 -17.58 4.12
CA GLY A 54 -2.08 -17.17 3.41
C GLY A 54 -1.58 -15.74 3.65
N HIS A 55 -1.79 -15.17 4.84
CA HIS A 55 -1.15 -13.92 5.26
C HIS A 55 -1.45 -12.72 4.32
N CYS A 56 -2.65 -12.70 3.71
CA CYS A 56 -3.08 -11.63 2.81
C CYS A 56 -3.33 -10.32 3.59
N PRO A 57 -2.66 -9.21 3.26
CA PRO A 57 -2.85 -7.91 3.93
C PRO A 57 -4.12 -7.22 3.43
N ILE A 58 -5.21 -7.42 4.15
CA ILE A 58 -6.53 -6.96 3.72
C ILE A 58 -6.70 -5.50 4.09
N LEU A 59 -7.06 -4.70 3.08
CA LEU A 59 -7.17 -3.26 3.21
C LEU A 59 -8.63 -2.84 3.37
N SER A 60 -8.86 -1.84 4.21
CA SER A 60 -10.17 -1.21 4.31
C SER A 60 -10.38 -0.15 3.24
N VAL A 61 -11.64 0.16 2.92
CA VAL A 61 -11.98 1.29 2.05
C VAL A 61 -11.43 2.60 2.62
N ARG A 62 -11.61 2.82 3.93
CA ARG A 62 -11.10 3.99 4.62
C ARG A 62 -9.58 4.15 4.50
N LEU A 63 -8.83 3.05 4.66
CA LEU A 63 -7.38 3.10 4.54
C LEU A 63 -6.92 3.52 3.14
N VAL A 64 -7.58 3.04 2.08
CA VAL A 64 -7.26 3.43 0.71
C VAL A 64 -7.60 4.90 0.45
N GLN A 65 -8.69 5.41 1.04
CA GLN A 65 -9.01 6.84 1.01
C GLN A 65 -7.95 7.68 1.73
N ASP A 66 -7.55 7.29 2.94
CA ASP A 66 -6.53 7.97 3.73
C ASP A 66 -5.17 8.01 2.98
N LEU A 67 -4.77 6.90 2.34
CA LEU A 67 -3.58 6.84 1.48
C LEU A 67 -3.67 7.83 0.31
N LEU A 68 -4.83 7.92 -0.34
CA LEU A 68 -5.05 8.82 -1.46
C LEU A 68 -4.99 10.29 -1.03
N GLU A 69 -5.57 10.61 0.12
CA GLU A 69 -5.54 11.96 0.71
C GLU A 69 -4.12 12.39 1.08
N GLU A 70 -3.36 11.51 1.74
CA GLU A 70 -1.97 11.81 2.10
C GLU A 70 -1.08 11.94 0.86
N LEU A 71 -1.23 11.04 -0.12
CA LEU A 71 -0.50 11.11 -1.38
C LEU A 71 -0.76 12.44 -2.11
N HIS A 72 -1.98 12.99 -2.05
CA HIS A 72 -2.30 14.30 -2.63
C HIS A 72 -1.43 15.43 -2.06
N LYS A 73 -1.17 15.38 -0.75
CA LYS A 73 -0.40 16.39 0.00
C LYS A 73 1.11 16.27 -0.20
N VAL A 74 1.59 15.14 -0.74
CA VAL A 74 3.02 14.86 -0.89
C VAL A 74 3.69 15.83 -1.85
N THR A 75 4.91 16.24 -1.47
CA THR A 75 5.89 16.92 -2.31
C THR A 75 7.21 16.15 -2.31
N PHE A 76 8.09 16.42 -3.28
CA PHE A 76 9.31 15.64 -3.48
C PHE A 76 10.58 16.47 -3.32
N ARG A 77 11.62 15.83 -2.80
CA ARG A 77 12.98 16.36 -2.65
C ARG A 77 14.01 15.30 -3.01
N HIS A 78 15.23 15.72 -3.31
CA HIS A 78 16.36 14.79 -3.32
C HIS A 78 16.68 14.31 -1.92
N ARG A 79 17.23 13.10 -1.82
CA ARG A 79 17.85 12.60 -0.60
C ARG A 79 18.84 13.61 0.02
N GLU A 80 18.93 13.58 1.33
CA GLU A 80 20.03 14.19 2.06
C GLU A 80 21.34 13.41 1.82
N MET A 81 22.46 14.12 1.89
CA MET A 81 23.77 13.66 1.43
C MET A 81 24.33 12.42 2.17
N HIS A 82 23.73 12.04 3.30
CA HIS A 82 24.20 10.97 4.19
C HIS A 82 23.40 9.66 4.12
N VAL A 83 22.46 9.53 3.19
CA VAL A 83 21.64 8.32 3.03
C VAL A 83 22.38 7.27 2.19
N THR A 84 22.35 6.01 2.64
CA THR A 84 23.07 4.90 2.02
C THR A 84 22.56 4.61 0.60
N GLU A 85 23.42 4.02 -0.24
CA GLU A 85 23.11 3.74 -1.66
C GLU A 85 21.93 2.78 -1.85
N ASP A 86 21.50 2.07 -0.80
CA ASP A 86 20.47 1.05 -0.89
C ASP A 86 19.04 1.54 -0.80
N TRP A 87 18.83 2.77 -0.35
CA TRP A 87 17.50 3.31 -0.14
C TRP A 87 16.87 3.75 -1.47
N ILE A 88 15.57 3.51 -1.61
CA ILE A 88 14.80 3.94 -2.79
C ILE A 88 14.19 5.32 -2.51
N ALA A 89 13.53 5.47 -1.38
CA ALA A 89 13.01 6.72 -0.86
C ALA A 89 12.97 6.65 0.67
N TYR A 90 12.68 7.78 1.30
CA TYR A 90 12.34 7.84 2.72
C TYR A 90 11.50 9.08 3.04
N VAL A 91 10.92 9.08 4.25
CA VAL A 91 10.21 10.22 4.82
C VAL A 91 10.62 10.45 6.26
N TYR A 92 10.28 11.63 6.77
CA TYR A 92 10.25 11.90 8.21
C TYR A 92 8.80 11.90 8.69
N PRO A 93 8.28 10.81 9.31
CA PRO A 93 6.85 10.67 9.59
C PRO A 93 6.29 11.74 10.53
N ALA A 94 7.12 12.19 11.48
CA ALA A 94 6.76 13.24 12.45
C ALA A 94 6.77 14.66 11.86
N SER A 95 7.30 14.83 10.64
CA SER A 95 7.30 16.13 9.97
C SER A 95 5.89 16.54 9.58
N SER A 96 5.52 17.79 9.87
CA SER A 96 4.29 18.39 9.35
C SER A 96 4.33 18.56 7.83
N LYS A 97 5.53 18.64 7.25
CA LYS A 97 5.74 18.69 5.81
C LYS A 97 5.75 17.26 5.25
N LYS A 98 4.76 16.94 4.41
CA LYS A 98 4.61 15.65 3.72
C LYS A 98 5.59 15.57 2.55
N ILE A 99 6.87 15.44 2.86
CA ILE A 99 7.96 15.40 1.88
C ILE A 99 8.46 13.96 1.76
N ILE A 100 8.50 13.44 0.53
CA ILE A 100 9.21 12.21 0.19
C ILE A 100 10.57 12.57 -0.42
N TYR A 101 11.62 12.01 0.17
CA TYR A 101 13.00 12.19 -0.28
C TYR A 101 13.38 11.03 -1.19
N LEU A 102 13.62 11.33 -2.47
CA LEU A 102 13.88 10.35 -3.51
C LEU A 102 15.39 10.09 -3.65
N CYS A 103 15.77 8.82 -3.62
CA CYS A 103 17.15 8.37 -3.77
C CYS A 103 17.42 7.90 -5.21
N PRO A 104 18.69 7.75 -5.64
CA PRO A 104 19.02 7.39 -7.02
C PRO A 104 18.35 6.10 -7.52
N LYS A 105 18.15 5.12 -6.63
CA LYS A 105 17.48 3.86 -6.98
C LYS A 105 16.01 4.05 -7.37
N PHE A 106 15.34 5.13 -6.94
CA PHE A 106 13.98 5.43 -7.36
C PHE A 106 13.86 5.61 -8.87
N TRP A 107 14.82 6.32 -9.47
CA TRP A 107 14.79 6.68 -10.89
C TRP A 107 14.94 5.48 -11.83
N SER A 108 15.48 4.37 -11.34
CA SER A 108 15.62 3.11 -12.10
C SER A 108 14.49 2.10 -11.84
N GLN A 109 13.53 2.42 -10.96
CA GLN A 109 12.40 1.53 -10.70
C GLN A 109 11.42 1.50 -11.87
N CYS A 110 10.61 0.44 -11.93
CA CYS A 110 9.52 0.35 -12.89
C CYS A 110 8.48 1.44 -12.63
N GLN A 111 7.98 2.06 -13.70
CA GLN A 111 6.98 3.14 -13.62
C GLN A 111 5.56 2.63 -13.34
N TYR A 112 5.29 1.34 -13.58
CA TYR A 112 3.97 0.73 -13.44
C TYR A 112 3.86 -0.09 -12.15
N LEU A 113 2.64 -0.39 -11.70
CA LEU A 113 2.43 -1.16 -10.49
C LEU A 113 3.00 -2.58 -10.60
N GLN A 114 4.04 -2.85 -9.82
CA GLN A 114 4.62 -4.17 -9.61
C GLN A 114 5.47 -4.12 -8.34
N LYS A 115 6.04 -5.26 -7.95
CA LYS A 115 6.99 -5.30 -6.83
C LYS A 115 8.21 -4.41 -7.15
N ASN A 116 8.66 -3.60 -6.19
CA ASN A 116 9.78 -2.67 -6.36
C ASN A 116 9.55 -1.72 -7.57
N SER A 117 8.46 -0.97 -7.52
CA SER A 117 8.11 0.02 -8.54
C SER A 117 7.97 1.41 -7.94
N CYS A 118 7.96 2.46 -8.77
CA CYS A 118 7.71 3.81 -8.27
C CYS A 118 6.35 3.87 -7.55
N PRO A 119 5.23 3.37 -8.10
CA PRO A 119 3.97 3.32 -7.35
C PRO A 119 4.04 2.53 -6.03
N GLY A 120 4.70 1.38 -6.02
CA GLY A 120 4.89 0.60 -4.80
C GLY A 120 5.66 1.38 -3.73
N THR A 121 6.75 2.03 -4.14
CA THR A 121 7.57 2.89 -3.27
C THR A 121 6.74 4.05 -2.71
N LEU A 122 5.95 4.74 -3.53
CA LEU A 122 5.12 5.84 -3.05
C LEU A 122 4.05 5.36 -2.05
N LEU A 123 3.43 4.21 -2.28
CA LEU A 123 2.50 3.61 -1.31
C LEU A 123 3.19 3.27 0.01
N HIS A 124 4.40 2.72 -0.06
CA HIS A 124 5.24 2.44 1.11
C HIS A 124 5.49 3.72 1.92
N GLU A 125 6.03 4.76 1.29
CA GLU A 125 6.39 6.01 1.95
C GLU A 125 5.18 6.78 2.47
N VAL A 126 4.07 6.81 1.72
CA VAL A 126 2.86 7.50 2.19
C VAL A 126 2.26 6.83 3.41
N SER A 127 2.36 5.50 3.52
CA SER A 127 1.84 4.79 4.69
C SER A 127 2.55 5.19 6.00
N HIS A 128 3.80 5.63 5.94
CA HIS A 128 4.49 6.18 7.11
C HIS A 128 3.79 7.43 7.66
N PHE A 129 3.23 8.29 6.81
CA PHE A 129 2.48 9.47 7.24
C PHE A 129 1.16 9.13 7.95
N LEU A 130 0.65 7.91 7.76
CA LEU A 130 -0.51 7.37 8.47
C LEU A 130 -0.12 6.62 9.76
N GLY A 131 1.16 6.59 10.10
CA GLY A 131 1.67 5.92 11.31
C GLY A 131 1.93 4.43 11.14
N TYR A 132 1.97 3.91 9.91
CA TYR A 132 2.41 2.53 9.67
C TYR A 132 3.94 2.43 9.76
N GLU A 133 4.41 1.48 10.56
CA GLU A 133 5.83 1.26 10.79
C GLU A 133 6.40 0.17 9.88
N HIS A 134 7.72 0.27 9.62
CA HIS A 134 8.51 -0.80 9.03
C HIS A 134 8.80 -1.87 10.11
N ARG A 135 7.87 -2.80 10.36
CA ARG A 135 8.16 -3.86 11.34
C ARG A 135 9.16 -4.88 10.80
N LEU A 136 10.42 -4.73 11.18
CA LEU A 136 11.34 -5.85 11.40
C LEU A 136 11.40 -6.25 12.89
N ASP A 137 10.89 -5.42 13.81
CA ASP A 137 10.93 -5.66 15.25
C ASP A 137 9.58 -5.97 15.89
N LYS A 138 9.66 -6.75 16.99
CA LYS A 138 8.57 -7.44 17.69
C LYS A 138 7.42 -6.52 18.13
N PRO A 139 6.19 -7.05 18.26
CA PRO A 139 5.03 -6.25 18.62
C PRO A 139 5.15 -5.63 20.01
N HIS A 140 4.92 -4.31 20.10
CA HIS A 140 4.63 -3.61 21.34
C HIS A 140 3.23 -3.97 21.82
N GLU A 141 3.12 -4.45 23.07
CA GLU A 141 1.85 -4.71 23.76
C GLU A 141 1.17 -3.39 24.12
N GLY A 142 0.19 -2.97 23.32
CA GLY A 142 -0.59 -1.77 23.61
C GLY A 142 -1.78 -1.48 22.68
N GLY A 143 -2.19 -2.45 21.85
CA GLY A 143 -3.31 -2.29 20.91
C GLY A 143 -4.64 -2.78 21.47
N SER A 144 -5.72 -2.01 21.24
CA SER A 144 -7.10 -2.36 21.58
C SER A 144 -7.48 -3.77 21.08
N HIS A 145 -8.18 -4.53 21.93
CA HIS A 145 -8.52 -5.96 21.76
C HIS A 145 -9.20 -6.33 20.42
N ASN A 146 -9.78 -5.37 19.69
CA ASN A 146 -10.40 -5.58 18.37
C ASN A 146 -9.43 -5.49 17.18
N LEU A 147 -8.30 -4.79 17.30
CA LEU A 147 -7.21 -4.78 16.29
C LEU A 147 -6.47 -6.14 16.25
N VAL A 148 -6.55 -6.89 17.35
CA VAL A 148 -5.74 -8.09 17.64
C VAL A 148 -6.13 -9.29 16.78
N LEU A 149 -7.35 -9.39 16.26
CA LEU A 149 -7.78 -10.57 15.48
C LEU A 149 -7.37 -10.49 14.00
N GLN A 150 -7.38 -9.31 13.40
CA GLN A 150 -6.88 -9.11 12.04
C GLN A 150 -5.34 -9.06 12.00
N GLN A 151 -4.71 -8.52 13.07
CA GLN A 151 -3.25 -8.43 13.22
C GLN A 151 -2.55 -9.74 13.60
N LYS A 152 -3.28 -10.78 14.00
CA LYS A 152 -2.65 -12.03 14.49
C LYS A 152 -2.00 -12.88 13.40
N LEU A 153 -2.26 -12.62 12.12
CA LEU A 153 -1.68 -13.39 11.01
C LEU A 153 -1.07 -12.55 9.88
N CYS A 154 -1.44 -11.27 9.69
CA CYS A 154 -0.70 -10.35 8.81
C CYS A 154 -0.88 -8.91 9.29
N PRO A 155 0.01 -8.37 10.15
CA PRO A 155 -0.10 -7.00 10.61
C PRO A 155 0.10 -6.04 9.44
N LEU A 156 -0.77 -5.03 9.33
CA LEU A 156 -0.56 -3.93 8.39
C LEU A 156 0.65 -3.10 8.84
N THR A 157 1.63 -3.08 7.95
CA THR A 157 2.90 -2.35 7.96
C THR A 157 3.04 -1.67 6.59
N ASN A 158 3.96 -0.73 6.47
CA ASN A 158 4.29 -0.12 5.18
C ASN A 158 4.62 -1.16 4.09
N TYR A 159 5.38 -2.19 4.45
CA TYR A 159 5.77 -3.30 3.58
C TYR A 159 4.57 -4.12 3.13
N THR A 160 3.70 -4.50 4.06
CA THR A 160 2.50 -5.28 3.70
C THR A 160 1.48 -4.46 2.93
N LEU A 161 1.46 -3.14 3.09
CA LEU A 161 0.60 -2.24 2.30
C LEU A 161 1.08 -2.17 0.86
N GLU A 162 2.38 -1.93 0.65
CA GLU A 162 2.99 -2.05 -0.68
C GLU A 162 2.71 -3.43 -1.29
N LEU A 163 2.87 -4.50 -0.51
CA LEU A 163 2.65 -5.88 -0.95
C LEU A 163 1.19 -6.13 -1.34
N ALA A 164 0.23 -5.55 -0.60
CA ALA A 164 -1.19 -5.64 -0.91
C ALA A 164 -1.47 -5.19 -2.34
N PHE A 165 -0.94 -4.03 -2.73
CA PHE A 165 -1.13 -3.50 -4.08
C PHE A 165 -0.29 -4.21 -5.13
N SER A 166 1.02 -4.29 -4.91
CA SER A 166 2.00 -4.76 -5.91
C SER A 166 1.87 -6.24 -6.24
N VAL A 167 1.35 -7.05 -5.32
CA VAL A 167 1.22 -8.51 -5.46
C VAL A 167 -0.23 -8.96 -5.38
N TYR A 168 -0.94 -8.63 -4.30
CA TYR A 168 -2.24 -9.29 -4.05
C TYR A 168 -3.38 -8.68 -4.84
N MET A 169 -3.39 -7.37 -5.08
CA MET A 169 -4.40 -6.68 -5.89
C MET A 169 -4.00 -6.58 -7.37
N ASN A 170 -2.72 -6.82 -7.69
CA ASN A 170 -2.20 -6.69 -9.04
C ASN A 170 -2.74 -7.77 -9.99
N HIS A 171 -2.53 -7.54 -11.29
CA HIS A 171 -2.80 -8.50 -12.35
C HIS A 171 -1.83 -9.67 -12.28
N SER A 172 -2.35 -10.90 -12.41
CA SER A 172 -1.55 -12.13 -12.32
C SER A 172 -0.85 -12.51 -13.62
N GLN A 173 -1.15 -11.80 -14.71
CA GLN A 173 -0.62 -12.04 -16.05
C GLN A 173 -0.04 -10.73 -16.61
N PRO A 174 0.96 -10.82 -17.50
CA PRO A 174 1.61 -9.63 -18.06
C PRO A 174 0.64 -8.79 -18.90
N TYR A 175 1.00 -7.51 -19.07
CA TYR A 175 0.33 -6.61 -20.01
C TYR A 175 1.02 -6.71 -21.38
N THR A 176 0.35 -7.32 -22.37
CA THR A 176 0.78 -7.33 -23.77
C THR A 176 -0.41 -7.06 -24.68
N ASP A 177 -0.16 -6.62 -25.91
CA ASP A 177 -1.21 -6.40 -26.92
C ASP A 177 -2.29 -5.40 -26.47
N GLY A 178 -1.91 -4.46 -25.59
CA GLY A 178 -2.80 -3.40 -25.10
C GLY A 178 -3.78 -3.81 -24.01
N GLN A 179 -3.56 -4.95 -23.33
CA GLN A 179 -4.39 -5.40 -22.20
C GLN A 179 -3.68 -6.40 -21.26
N TYR A 180 -4.24 -6.61 -20.07
CA TYR A 180 -3.87 -7.70 -19.17
C TYR A 180 -4.60 -9.00 -19.52
N HIS A 181 -3.86 -10.09 -19.75
CA HIS A 181 -4.45 -11.38 -20.15
C HIS A 181 -5.32 -12.05 -19.08
N CYS A 182 -5.16 -11.70 -17.81
CA CYS A 182 -5.96 -12.30 -16.74
C CYS A 182 -7.41 -11.82 -16.72
N CYS A 183 -7.69 -10.60 -17.22
CA CYS A 183 -9.01 -10.00 -17.09
C CYS A 183 -9.48 -9.15 -18.27
N GLY A 184 -8.60 -8.80 -19.23
CA GLY A 184 -8.91 -7.92 -20.36
C GLY A 184 -8.82 -6.42 -20.04
N GLU A 185 -8.34 -6.07 -18.84
CA GLU A 185 -8.15 -4.67 -18.43
C GLU A 185 -7.12 -3.97 -19.33
N ARG A 186 -7.43 -2.76 -19.77
CA ARG A 186 -6.61 -1.98 -20.71
C ARG A 186 -5.86 -0.84 -20.03
N ASP A 187 -6.29 -0.45 -18.83
CA ASP A 187 -5.57 0.55 -18.06
C ASP A 187 -4.39 -0.10 -17.32
N ARG A 188 -3.17 0.42 -17.53
CA ARG A 188 -1.94 -0.04 -16.87
C ARG A 188 -1.82 0.46 -15.43
N ASP A 189 -2.54 1.51 -15.06
CA ASP A 189 -2.53 2.07 -13.72
C ASP A 189 -3.73 1.55 -12.91
N SER A 190 -3.99 0.24 -13.00
CA SER A 190 -5.17 -0.42 -12.43
C SER A 190 -4.82 -1.62 -11.55
N VAL A 191 -5.76 -1.98 -10.68
CA VAL A 191 -5.78 -3.22 -9.92
C VAL A 191 -6.79 -4.20 -10.51
N CYS A 192 -6.63 -5.49 -10.21
CA CYS A 192 -7.39 -6.56 -10.83
C CYS A 192 -8.55 -7.02 -9.93
N GLU A 193 -9.78 -6.97 -10.44
CA GLU A 193 -10.97 -7.50 -9.74
C GLU A 193 -10.95 -9.03 -9.56
N LYS A 194 -10.11 -9.72 -10.34
CA LYS A 194 -9.89 -11.17 -10.30
C LYS A 194 -8.58 -11.54 -9.61
N SER A 195 -7.97 -10.58 -8.92
CA SER A 195 -6.70 -10.74 -8.20
C SER A 195 -6.76 -11.76 -7.07
N GLN A 196 -5.60 -12.06 -6.49
CA GLN A 196 -5.50 -12.93 -5.32
C GLN A 196 -6.29 -12.36 -4.13
N MET A 197 -6.22 -11.05 -3.91
CA MET A 197 -7.01 -10.32 -2.90
C MET A 197 -8.51 -10.63 -3.02
N SER A 198 -9.04 -10.50 -4.24
CA SER A 198 -10.46 -10.78 -4.51
C SER A 198 -10.85 -12.23 -4.23
N ARG A 199 -9.97 -13.17 -4.55
CA ARG A 199 -10.19 -14.59 -4.22
C ARG A 199 -10.22 -14.84 -2.72
N GLU A 200 -9.35 -14.19 -1.95
CA GLU A 200 -9.29 -14.32 -0.50
C GLU A 200 -10.54 -13.71 0.17
N ILE A 201 -10.95 -12.50 -0.25
CA ILE A 201 -12.18 -11.84 0.24
C ILE A 201 -13.43 -12.69 -0.07
N ARG A 202 -13.55 -13.23 -1.28
CA ARG A 202 -14.68 -14.11 -1.65
C ARG A 202 -14.71 -15.40 -0.85
N GLN A 203 -13.56 -15.97 -0.50
CA GLN A 203 -13.50 -17.19 0.32
C GLN A 203 -13.90 -16.91 1.78
N ALA A 204 -13.48 -15.77 2.33
CA ALA A 204 -13.81 -15.36 3.69
C ALA A 204 -15.31 -15.06 3.86
N THR A 205 -15.95 -14.49 2.83
CA THR A 205 -17.37 -14.09 2.87
C THR A 205 -18.36 -15.23 2.56
N LYS A 206 -17.94 -16.29 1.87
CA LYS A 206 -18.83 -17.42 1.47
C LYS A 206 -19.14 -18.44 2.57
N ARG A 207 -18.48 -18.41 3.73
CA ARG A 207 -18.71 -19.40 4.80
C ARG A 207 -19.79 -18.89 5.77
N PRO A 208 -20.93 -19.60 5.95
CA PRO A 208 -21.97 -19.16 6.87
C PRO A 208 -21.46 -19.17 8.31
N LEU A 209 -21.83 -18.14 9.07
CA LEU A 209 -21.74 -18.11 10.53
C LEU A 209 -22.37 -19.41 11.07
N VAL A 210 -21.56 -20.25 11.71
CA VAL A 210 -22.06 -21.46 12.39
C VAL A 210 -23.14 -21.02 13.37
N LYS A 211 -24.39 -21.41 13.10
CA LYS A 211 -25.52 -21.16 13.99
C LYS A 211 -25.13 -21.70 15.38
N LYS A 212 -25.02 -20.83 16.38
CA LYS A 212 -24.91 -21.24 17.78
C LYS A 212 -26.10 -22.12 18.10
N THR A 213 -25.89 -23.43 18.16
CA THR A 213 -26.89 -24.39 18.61
C THR A 213 -27.21 -24.05 20.06
N ARG A 214 -28.39 -23.49 20.31
CA ARG A 214 -28.92 -23.36 21.68
C ARG A 214 -29.04 -24.79 22.24
N ARG A 215 -28.14 -25.16 23.17
CA ARG A 215 -28.39 -26.30 24.05
C ARG A 215 -29.65 -25.97 24.84
N LYS A 216 -30.74 -26.69 24.55
CA LYS A 216 -31.84 -26.82 25.51
C LYS A 216 -31.27 -27.55 26.71
N VAL A 217 -31.20 -26.85 27.84
CA VAL A 217 -31.05 -27.49 29.14
C VAL A 217 -32.40 -28.13 29.43
N MET A 218 -32.43 -29.46 29.54
CA MET A 218 -33.51 -30.19 30.22
C MET A 218 -33.26 -30.15 31.71
#